data_AF-A0A7W0GMK4-F1
#
_entry.id   AF-A0A7W0GMK4-F1
#
_cell.length_a   1.000
_cell.length_b   1.000
_cell.length_c   1.000
_cell.angle_alpha   90.00
_cell.angle_beta   90.00
_cell.angle_gamma   90.00
#
_symmetry.space_group_name_H-M   'P 1'
#
loop_
_entity.id
_entity.type
_entity.pdbx_description
1 polymer ?
#
loop_
_entity_poly.entity_id
_entity_poly.type
_entity_poly.pdbx_seq_one_letter_code
_entity_poly.pdbx_strand_id
1 'polypeptide(L)' 'MGINLMKMIVDELRNWLRRSNDRYALSQLSERQLRDIGLDRALVLNEATKPFWRA' A
#
# COMPACT_ATOMS: atom_id res chain seq x y z
N MET A 1 0.64 24.63 18.97
CA MET A 1 -0.19 23.41 19.06
C MET A 1 -0.71 22.94 17.67
N GLY A 2 -1.25 23.82 16.82
CA GLY A 2 -1.85 23.43 15.52
C GLY A 2 -0.92 22.88 14.42
N ILE A 3 0.37 23.26 14.41
CA ILE A 3 1.32 22.83 13.36
C ILE A 3 1.61 21.32 13.42
N ASN A 4 1.64 20.74 14.63
CA ASN A 4 1.87 19.29 14.80
C ASN A 4 0.69 18.47 14.29
N LEU A 5 -0.54 18.95 14.48
CA LEU A 5 -1.74 18.29 13.99
C LEU A 5 -1.80 18.30 12.46
N MET A 6 -1.44 19.43 11.84
CA MET A 6 -1.32 19.56 10.39
C MET A 6 -0.29 18.57 9.82
N LYS A 7 0.87 18.44 10.48
CA LYS A 7 1.91 17.48 10.07
C LYS A 7 1.41 16.05 10.16
N MET A 8 0.78 15.65 11.26
CA MET A 8 0.24 14.29 11.41
C MET A 8 -0.79 13.94 10.33
N ILE A 9 -1.68 14.88 9.98
CA ILE A 9 -2.65 14.68 8.91
C ILE A 9 -1.95 14.52 7.55
N VAL A 10 -0.98 15.38 7.24
CA VAL A 10 -0.23 15.30 5.99
C VAL A 10 0.58 14.01 5.90
N ASP A 11 1.19 13.57 6.99
CA ASP A 11 1.96 12.34 7.04
C ASP A 11 1.06 11.11 6.87
N GLU A 12 -0.13 11.11 7.47
CA GLU A 12 -1.09 10.03 7.27
C GLU A 12 -1.61 9.97 5.82
N LEU A 13 -1.92 11.12 5.22
CA LEU A 13 -2.28 11.20 3.79
C LEU A 13 -1.16 10.69 2.88
N ARG A 14 0.10 11.02 3.19
CA ARG A 14 1.27 10.50 2.46
C ARG A 14 1.40 9.00 2.62
N ASN A 15 1.16 8.46 3.81
CA ASN A 15 1.17 7.02 4.05
C ASN A 15 0.08 6.31 3.24
N TRP A 16 -1.12 6.87 3.15
CA TRP A 16 -2.20 6.31 2.32
C TRP A 16 -1.83 6.32 0.84
N LEU A 17 -1.29 7.44 0.34
CA LEU A 17 -0.84 7.54 -1.05
C LEU A 17 0.27 6.52 -1.36
N ARG A 18 1.25 6.41 -0.46
CA ARG A 18 2.34 5.43 -0.58
C ARG A 18 1.80 4.01 -0.63
N ARG A 19 0.91 3.63 0.32
CA ARG A 19 0.28 2.31 0.34
C ARG A 19 -0.51 2.02 -0.94
N SER A 20 -1.24 3.01 -1.47
CA SER A 20 -1.98 2.85 -2.72
C SER A 20 -1.04 2.57 -3.89
N ASN A 21 0.06 3.32 -4.01
CA ASN A 21 1.06 3.10 -5.05
C ASN A 21 1.78 1.75 -4.87
N ASP A 22 2.15 1.40 -3.65
CA ASP A 22 2.82 0.13 -3.35
C ASP A 22 1.91 -1.06 -3.72
N ARG A 23 0.63 -1.03 -3.34
CA ARG A 23 -0.37 -2.07 -3.71
C ARG A 23 -0.57 -2.16 -5.22
N TYR A 24 -0.62 -1.02 -5.91
CA TYR A 24 -0.73 -0.99 -7.37
C TYR A 24 0.51 -1.57 -8.03
N ALA A 25 1.71 -1.19 -7.59
CA ALA A 25 2.96 -1.77 -8.11
C ALA A 25 3.02 -3.28 -7.87
N LEU A 26 2.59 -3.74 -6.69
CA LEU A 26 2.58 -5.15 -6.33
C LEU A 26 1.60 -5.97 -7.20
N SER A 27 0.42 -5.41 -7.53
CA SER A 27 -0.58 -6.09 -8.37
C SER A 27 -0.16 -6.21 -9.84
N GLN A 28 0.73 -5.31 -10.29
CA GLN A 28 1.30 -5.32 -11.63
C GLN A 28 2.46 -6.31 -11.81
N LEU A 29 3.01 -6.86 -10.71
CA LEU A 29 4.01 -7.91 -10.80
C LEU A 29 3.42 -9.17 -11.43
N SER A 30 4.21 -9.85 -12.26
CA SER A 30 3.81 -11.15 -12.80
C SER A 30 3.86 -12.24 -11.74
N GLU A 31 3.13 -13.33 -11.97
CA GLU A 31 3.15 -14.54 -11.14
C GLU A 31 4.56 -15.03 -10.79
N ARG A 32 5.48 -14.97 -11.77
CA ARG A 32 6.86 -15.40 -11.57
C ARG A 32 7.60 -14.47 -10.62
N GLN A 33 7.49 -13.15 -10.84
CA GLN A 33 8.13 -12.15 -9.99
C GLN A 33 7.62 -12.22 -8.55
N LEU A 34 6.33 -12.48 -8.36
CA LEU A 34 5.74 -12.69 -7.03
C LEU A 34 6.34 -13.92 -6.35
N ARG A 35 6.46 -15.05 -7.06
CA ARG A 35 7.10 -16.26 -6.53
C ARG A 35 8.59 -16.06 -6.22
N ASP A 36 9.30 -15.28 -7.03
CA ASP A 36 10.73 -14.99 -6.81
C ASP A 36 10.96 -14.23 -5.48
N ILE A 37 9.97 -13.47 -5.02
CA ILE A 37 9.97 -12.79 -3.70
C ILE A 37 9.14 -13.53 -2.63
N GLY A 38 8.69 -14.76 -2.91
CA GLY A 38 7.97 -15.61 -1.97
C GLY A 38 6.52 -15.19 -1.68
N LEU A 39 5.88 -14.43 -2.58
CA LEU A 39 4.49 -14.01 -2.45
C LEU A 39 3.55 -14.83 -3.31
N ASP A 40 2.34 -15.05 -2.76
CA ASP A 40 1.22 -15.67 -3.47
C ASP A 40 0.31 -14.60 -4.11
N ARG A 41 -0.16 -14.87 -5.34
CA ARG A 41 -1.02 -13.94 -6.08
C ARG A 41 -2.32 -13.64 -5.37
N ALA A 42 -2.98 -14.64 -4.79
CA ALA A 42 -4.25 -14.45 -4.12
C ALA A 42 -4.06 -13.57 -2.86
N LEU A 43 -2.94 -13.74 -2.15
CA LEU A 43 -2.57 -12.86 -1.04
C LEU A 43 -2.37 -11.41 -1.51
N VAL A 44 -1.63 -11.20 -2.60
CA VAL A 44 -1.39 -9.85 -3.17
C VAL A 44 -2.68 -9.19 -3.64
N LEU A 45 -3.57 -9.92 -4.30
CA LEU A 45 -4.86 -9.37 -4.73
C LEU A 45 -5.74 -9.00 -3.55
N ASN A 46 -5.80 -9.85 -2.51
CA ASN A 46 -6.51 -9.53 -1.28
C ASN A 46 -5.96 -8.24 -0.65
N GLU A 47 -4.64 -8.14 -0.52
CA GLU A 47 -3.98 -6.94 0.00
C GLU A 47 -4.24 -5.70 -0.87
N ALA A 48 -4.26 -5.85 -2.20
CA ALA A 48 -4.52 -4.76 -3.14
C ALA A 48 -5.96 -4.24 -3.09
N THR A 49 -6.92 -5.07 -2.68
CA THR A 49 -8.33 -4.68 -2.53
C THR A 49 -8.64 -3.93 -1.24
N LYS A 50 -7.69 -3.86 -0.29
CA LYS A 50 -7.92 -3.13 0.96
C LYS A 50 -8.12 -1.63 0.68
N PRO A 51 -9.07 -0.98 1.38
CA PRO A 51 -9.21 0.47 1.29
C PRO A 51 -7.94 1.21 1.70
N PHE A 52 -7.69 2.38 1.11
CA PHE A 52 -6.46 3.15 1.35
C PHE A 52 -6.22 3.52 2.82
N TRP A 53 -7.29 3.66 3.60
CA TRP A 53 -7.25 4.00 5.04
C TRP A 53 -6.94 2.81 5.95
N ARG A 54 -6.87 1.58 5.41
CA ARG A 54 -6.67 0.37 6.22
C ARG A 54 -5.30 -0.25 5.95
N ALA A 55 -4.50 -0.37 7.01
CA ALA A 55 -3.30 -1.21 7.01
C ALA A 55 -3.72 -2.70 7.00
#